data_AF-A0A397PDV6-F1
#
_entry.id   AF-A0A397PDV6-F1
#
_cell.length_a   1.000
_cell.length_b   1.000
_cell.length_c   1.000
_cell.angle_alpha   90.00
_cell.angle_beta   90.00
_cell.angle_gamma   90.00
#
_symmetry.space_group_name_H-M   'P 1'
#
loop_
_entity.id
_entity.type
_entity.pdbx_description
1 polymer ?
#
loop_
_entity_poly.entity_id
_entity_poly.type
_entity_poly.pdbx_seq_one_letter_code
_entity_poly.pdbx_strand_id
1 'polypeptide(L)'
;MTVMPTPRAAESAQPFSVPSAETRTTAAPVRVMRVTGEADPNILARIVQPMVKLDLMPRYFQVLSEDGGEMLAEIAFAGVDENQVKRLQSTLQAVIGVTAVELR
;
A
#
# COMPACT_ATOMS: atom_id res chain seq x y z
N MET A 1 -14.31 65.25 -25.49
CA MET A 1 -15.41 64.35 -25.87
C MET A 1 -15.06 63.84 -27.27
N THR A 2 -14.60 62.62 -27.53
CA THR A 2 -15.02 61.28 -27.06
C THR A 2 -13.86 60.29 -27.21
N VAL A 3 -13.90 59.24 -26.39
CA VAL A 3 -12.93 58.18 -26.08
C VAL A 3 -12.49 57.27 -27.24
N MET A 4 -11.22 56.83 -27.24
CA MET A 4 -10.79 55.50 -27.73
C MET A 4 -11.14 54.45 -26.65
N PRO A 5 -11.42 53.17 -26.99
CA PRO A 5 -10.36 52.15 -26.90
C PRO A 5 -10.48 51.02 -27.96
N THR A 6 -9.40 50.68 -28.67
CA THR A 6 -8.43 49.58 -28.38
C THR A 6 -8.89 48.19 -28.85
N PRO A 7 -8.20 47.56 -29.83
CA PRO A 7 -8.39 46.15 -30.15
C PRO A 7 -7.83 45.27 -29.03
N ARG A 8 -8.63 44.28 -28.60
CA ARG A 8 -8.32 43.30 -27.56
C ARG A 8 -7.03 42.57 -27.90
N ALA A 9 -5.98 42.86 -27.13
CA ALA A 9 -4.72 42.17 -27.16
C ALA A 9 -4.93 40.66 -26.94
N ALA A 10 -4.19 39.88 -27.73
CA ALA A 10 -4.05 38.44 -27.57
C ALA A 10 -3.62 38.14 -26.13
N GLU A 11 -4.57 37.62 -25.37
CA GLU A 11 -4.39 37.28 -23.97
C GLU A 11 -3.51 36.04 -23.89
N SER A 12 -2.44 36.19 -23.13
CA SER A 12 -1.43 35.19 -22.87
C SER A 12 -2.04 33.94 -22.26
N ALA A 13 -1.80 32.80 -22.88
CA ALA A 13 -1.74 31.53 -22.17
C ALA A 13 -0.33 30.97 -22.38
N GLN A 14 0.62 31.50 -21.61
CA GLN A 14 1.85 30.76 -21.33
C GLN A 14 1.40 29.46 -20.65
N PRO A 15 1.73 28.26 -21.15
CA PRO A 15 1.54 27.06 -20.35
C PRO A 15 2.47 27.22 -19.15
N PHE A 16 1.87 27.50 -18.00
CA PHE A 16 2.56 27.38 -16.73
C PHE A 16 3.22 26.01 -16.72
N SER A 17 4.55 25.99 -16.81
CA SER A 17 5.33 24.83 -16.41
C SER A 17 5.01 24.60 -14.95
N VAL A 18 4.13 23.63 -14.68
CA VAL A 18 4.19 22.90 -13.42
C VAL A 18 5.52 22.17 -13.48
N PRO A 19 6.52 22.48 -12.64
CA PRO A 19 7.44 21.44 -12.25
C PRO A 19 6.55 20.39 -11.60
N SER A 20 6.22 19.34 -12.35
CA SER A 20 5.81 18.07 -11.76
C SER A 20 6.85 17.84 -10.68
N ALA A 21 6.42 17.98 -9.43
CA ALA A 21 7.30 17.73 -8.31
C ALA A 21 7.83 16.32 -8.54
N GLU A 22 9.06 16.23 -9.00
CA GLU A 22 9.92 15.09 -8.79
C GLU A 22 10.11 15.00 -7.28
N THR A 23 9.06 14.60 -6.58
CA THR A 23 9.19 13.85 -5.36
C THR A 23 9.77 12.51 -5.81
N ARG A 24 11.07 12.51 -6.14
CA ARG A 24 11.92 11.38 -5.79
C ARG A 24 11.99 11.36 -4.26
N THR A 25 10.85 11.12 -3.64
CA THR A 25 10.80 10.39 -2.40
C THR A 25 11.54 9.11 -2.76
N THR A 26 12.77 8.98 -2.27
CA THR A 26 13.43 7.69 -2.17
C THR A 26 12.49 6.83 -1.34
N ALA A 27 11.52 6.21 -2.01
CA ALA A 27 10.50 5.43 -1.37
C ALA A 27 11.24 4.29 -0.71
N ALA A 28 11.17 4.22 0.62
CA ALA A 28 11.66 3.07 1.33
C ALA A 28 11.09 1.83 0.64
N PRO A 29 11.91 0.78 0.40
CA PRO A 29 11.46 -0.38 -0.36
C PRO A 29 10.17 -0.91 0.25
N VAL A 30 9.11 -0.90 -0.54
CA VAL A 30 7.80 -1.41 -0.16
C VAL A 30 7.79 -2.90 -0.49
N ARG A 31 7.55 -3.72 0.52
CA ARG A 31 7.40 -5.17 0.37
C ARG A 31 5.94 -5.50 0.59
N VAL A 32 5.35 -6.24 -0.33
CA VAL A 32 3.93 -6.61 -0.28
C VAL A 32 3.83 -8.10 -0.03
N MET A 33 2.97 -8.50 0.89
CA MET A 33 2.76 -9.89 1.24
C MET A 33 1.29 -10.22 1.12
N ARG A 34 0.99 -11.29 0.39
CA ARG A 34 -0.36 -11.83 0.25
C ARG A 34 -0.51 -13.01 1.16
N VAL A 35 -1.61 -13.01 1.91
CA VAL A 35 -1.97 -14.07 2.86
C VAL A 35 -3.31 -14.62 2.42
N THR A 36 -3.33 -15.90 2.06
CA THR A 36 -4.56 -16.65 1.80
C THR A 36 -4.82 -17.56 2.98
N GLY A 37 -6.05 -17.56 3.49
CA GLY A 37 -6.47 -18.42 4.59
C GLY A 37 -7.96 -18.71 4.56
N GLU A 38 -8.44 -19.45 5.56
CA GLU A 38 -9.87 -19.61 5.81
C GLU A 38 -10.51 -18.26 6.18
N ALA A 39 -11.71 -18.04 5.65
CA ALA A 39 -12.59 -16.95 6.03
C ALA A 39 -13.20 -17.22 7.42
N ASP A 40 -12.35 -17.16 8.45
CA ASP A 40 -12.73 -17.22 9.86
C ASP A 40 -12.70 -15.80 10.46
N PRO A 41 -13.70 -15.39 11.24
CA PRO A 41 -13.74 -14.05 11.83
C PRO A 41 -12.54 -13.71 12.74
N ASN A 42 -11.80 -14.71 13.23
CA ASN A 42 -10.60 -14.52 14.05
C ASN A 42 -9.31 -14.56 13.23
N ILE A 43 -9.33 -14.92 11.94
CA ILE A 43 -8.12 -15.08 11.12
C ILE A 43 -7.32 -13.78 11.06
N LEU A 44 -8.01 -12.64 10.94
CA LEU A 44 -7.40 -11.31 10.92
C LEU A 44 -6.63 -11.02 12.21
N ALA A 45 -7.24 -11.29 13.36
CA ALA A 45 -6.58 -11.11 14.66
C ALA A 45 -5.35 -12.03 14.79
N ARG A 46 -5.44 -13.27 14.28
CA ARG A 46 -4.33 -14.22 14.26
C ARG A 46 -3.21 -13.82 13.32
N ILE A 47 -3.50 -13.13 12.22
CA ILE A 47 -2.50 -12.56 11.29
C ILE A 47 -1.83 -11.31 11.89
N VAL A 48 -2.59 -10.49 12.62
CA VAL A 48 -2.06 -9.28 13.27
C VAL A 48 -1.13 -9.59 14.44
N GLN A 49 -1.41 -10.61 15.23
CA GLN A 49 -0.58 -10.97 16.39
C GLN A 49 0.92 -11.18 16.07
N PRO A 50 1.30 -11.97 15.04
CA PRO A 50 2.68 -12.09 14.57
C PRO A 50 3.35 -10.76 14.22
N MET A 51 2.62 -9.85 13.57
CA MET A 51 3.14 -8.54 13.18
C MET A 51 3.49 -7.72 14.43
N VAL A 52 2.58 -7.70 15.42
CA VAL A 52 2.80 -7.02 16.69
C VAL A 52 3.96 -7.64 17.47
N LYS A 53 4.05 -8.98 17.53
CA LYS A 53 5.15 -9.68 18.23
C LYS A 53 6.52 -9.39 17.64
N LEU A 54 6.59 -9.13 16.34
CA LEU A 54 7.83 -8.83 15.62
C LEU A 54 8.12 -7.32 15.52
N ASP A 55 7.28 -6.48 16.14
CA ASP A 55 7.34 -5.01 16.04
C ASP A 55 7.31 -4.52 14.58
N LEU A 56 6.56 -5.24 13.73
CA LEU A 56 6.42 -4.94 12.31
C LEU A 56 5.09 -4.24 12.06
N MET A 57 5.17 -2.93 11.82
CA MET A 57 3.99 -2.12 11.55
C MET A 57 3.73 -2.06 10.03
N PRO A 58 2.63 -2.63 9.52
CA PRO A 58 2.29 -2.52 8.11
C PRO A 58 1.92 -1.08 7.76
N ARG A 59 2.24 -0.65 6.54
CA ARG A 59 1.73 0.61 5.98
C ARG A 59 0.25 0.52 5.68
N TYR A 60 -0.19 -0.62 5.16
CA TYR A 60 -1.59 -0.92 4.97
C TYR A 60 -1.83 -2.42 5.08
N PHE A 61 -3.05 -2.75 5.48
CA PHE A 61 -3.59 -4.08 5.55
C PHE A 61 -4.97 -4.03 4.91
N GLN A 62 -5.21 -4.83 3.87
CA GLN A 62 -6.50 -4.85 3.18
C GLN A 62 -6.92 -6.29 2.90
N VAL A 63 -8.21 -6.58 3.08
CA VAL A 63 -8.81 -7.82 2.61
C VAL A 63 -9.26 -7.59 1.17
N LEU A 64 -8.70 -8.36 0.24
CA LEU A 64 -8.99 -8.29 -1.19
C LEU A 64 -10.26 -9.07 -1.54
N SER A 65 -10.47 -10.22 -0.90
CA SER A 65 -11.60 -11.11 -1.16
C SER A 65 -11.88 -11.94 0.08
N GLU A 66 -13.16 -12.26 0.31
CA GLU A 66 -13.63 -13.14 1.37
C GLU A 66 -14.84 -13.90 0.81
N ASP A 67 -14.57 -15.00 0.12
CA ASP A 67 -15.56 -15.72 -0.68
C ASP A 67 -15.39 -17.23 -0.46
N GLY A 68 -16.51 -17.96 -0.40
CA GLY A 68 -16.50 -19.43 -0.43
C GLY A 68 -15.77 -20.11 0.74
N GLY A 69 -15.51 -19.41 1.84
CA GLY A 69 -14.74 -19.93 2.98
C GLY A 69 -13.25 -19.62 2.92
N GLU A 70 -12.78 -18.86 1.93
CA GLU A 70 -11.41 -18.40 1.80
C GLU A 70 -11.33 -16.87 1.87
N MET A 71 -10.28 -16.37 2.54
CA MET A 71 -9.95 -14.96 2.66
C MET A 71 -8.59 -14.72 2.00
N LEU A 72 -8.51 -13.71 1.15
CA LEU A 72 -7.28 -13.18 0.60
C LEU A 72 -7.02 -11.80 1.19
N ALA A 73 -5.92 -11.65 1.92
CA ALA A 73 -5.47 -10.38 2.46
C ALA A 73 -4.13 -9.98 1.85
N GLU A 74 -3.92 -8.67 1.75
CA GLU A 74 -2.67 -8.07 1.29
C GLU A 74 -2.15 -7.11 2.36
N ILE A 75 -0.86 -7.25 2.65
CA ILE A 75 -0.17 -6.51 3.70
C ILE A 75 1.08 -5.90 3.11
N ALA A 76 1.19 -4.58 3.16
CA ALA A 76 2.39 -3.91 2.71
C ALA A 76 3.17 -3.33 3.86
N PHE A 77 4.49 -3.43 3.76
CA PHE A 77 5.41 -2.88 4.72
C PHE A 77 6.44 -2.00 4.00
N ALA A 78 6.94 -0.98 4.68
CA ALA A 78 7.99 -0.12 4.13
C ALA A 78 9.20 -0.11 5.05
N GLY A 79 10.39 -0.17 4.45
CA GLY A 79 11.65 -0.09 5.20
C GLY A 79 11.94 -1.33 6.05
N VAL A 80 11.37 -2.48 5.69
CA VAL A 80 11.57 -3.75 6.42
C VAL A 80 12.71 -4.55 5.81
N ASP A 81 13.54 -5.13 6.66
CA ASP A 81 14.65 -5.99 6.24
C ASP A 81 14.16 -7.33 5.68
N GLU A 82 14.95 -7.93 4.78
CA GLU A 82 14.62 -9.24 4.21
C GLU A 82 14.47 -10.34 5.27
N ASN A 83 15.31 -10.34 6.29
CA ASN A 83 15.24 -11.34 7.35
C ASN A 83 13.97 -11.20 8.18
N GLN A 84 13.54 -9.97 8.45
CA GLN A 84 12.30 -9.69 9.17
C GLN A 84 11.09 -10.17 8.37
N VAL A 85 11.07 -9.91 7.06
CA VAL A 85 9.99 -10.36 6.18
C VAL A 85 9.95 -11.89 6.05
N LYS A 86 11.10 -12.55 5.92
CA LYS A 86 11.18 -14.03 5.91
C LYS A 86 10.67 -14.63 7.23
N ARG A 87 11.06 -14.06 8.37
CA ARG A 87 10.55 -14.49 9.69
C ARG A 87 9.05 -14.30 9.80
N LEU A 88 8.53 -13.15 9.36
CA LEU A 88 7.10 -12.89 9.38
C LEU A 88 6.35 -13.85 8.46
N GLN A 89 6.85 -14.10 7.25
CA GLN A 89 6.28 -15.07 6.32
C GLN A 89 6.20 -16.47 6.95
N SER A 90 7.29 -16.97 7.54
CA SER A 90 7.28 -18.27 8.24
C SER A 90 6.33 -18.29 9.43
N THR A 91 6.22 -17.19 10.17
CA THR A 91 5.32 -17.09 11.32
C THR A 91 3.86 -17.08 10.87
N LEU A 92 3.54 -16.37 9.80
CA LEU A 92 2.20 -16.32 9.21
C LEU A 92 1.79 -17.67 8.60
N GLN A 93 2.71 -18.39 7.95
CA GLN A 93 2.44 -19.75 7.46
C GLN A 93 2.13 -20.74 8.59
N ALA A 94 2.60 -20.47 9.82
CA ALA A 94 2.30 -21.29 10.98
C ALA A 94 0.97 -20.90 11.68
N VAL A 95 0.29 -19.84 11.24
CA VAL A 95 -0.99 -19.42 11.80
C VAL A 95 -2.09 -20.40 11.40
N ILE A 96 -2.86 -20.86 12.39
CA ILE A 96 -4.00 -21.76 12.16
C ILE A 96 -5.05 -21.06 11.30
N GLY A 97 -5.36 -21.67 10.15
CA GLY A 97 -6.27 -21.16 9.15
C GLY A 97 -5.57 -20.39 8.02
N VAL A 98 -4.25 -20.22 8.02
CA VAL A 98 -3.51 -19.69 6.86
C VAL A 98 -3.11 -20.86 5.94
N THR A 99 -3.45 -20.73 4.67
CA THR A 99 -3.19 -21.75 3.64
C THR A 99 -1.95 -21.42 2.82
N ALA A 100 -1.74 -20.13 2.52
CA ALA A 100 -0.59 -19.69 1.73
C ALA A 100 -0.13 -18.28 2.12
N VAL A 101 1.18 -18.03 2.01
CA VAL A 101 1.77 -16.69 2.20
C VAL A 101 2.81 -16.43 1.12
N GLU A 102 2.56 -15.44 0.27
CA GLU A 102 3.41 -15.07 -0.86
C GLU A 102 4.01 -13.69 -0.66
N LEU A 103 5.34 -13.57 -0.79
CA LEU A 103 6.02 -12.29 -0.87
C LEU A 103 6.03 -11.81 -2.32
N ARG A 104 5.67 -10.55 -2.56
CA ARG A 104 5.60 -9.87 -3.86
C ARG A 104 6.59 -8.71 -3.92
#